data_AF-M2BE81-F1
#
_entry.id   AF-M2BE81-F1
#
_cell.length_a   1.000
_cell.length_b   1.000
_cell.length_c   1.000
_cell.angle_alpha   90.00
_cell.angle_beta   90.00
_cell.angle_gamma   90.00
#
_symmetry.space_group_name_H-M   'P 1'
#
loop_
_entity.id
_entity.type
_entity.pdbx_description
1 polymer ?
#
loop_
_entity_poly.entity_id
_entity_poly.type
_entity_poly.pdbx_seq_one_letter_code
_entity_poly.pdbx_strand_id
1 'polypeptide(L)'
;VEAMTEDGSDIAVEGCEETTLKSNAWTELHAKGTKVILKGKITKLNCGWNYLVAVNVQGLTALQELDCFFNGLTELNVQGCTALQGLYCYYNKLTALNVQGLTSLQGLYCYHNQLTALNMQGCTALKELGCSDNQLTALNVQGLTSLKDVYCYSNQLNAQAMTELLQGLPAREASDDANAVLYTEEKDYTEGNCKDYNTPEDLKKAFDGAKKRNWTLQKFNASGDDIDI
;
A
#
# COMPACT_ATOMS: atom_id res chain seq x y z
N VAL A 1 18.41 3.89 9.32
CA VAL A 1 17.31 3.13 9.97
C VAL A 1 16.84 3.94 11.16
N GLU A 2 15.54 3.99 11.38
CA GLU A 2 14.93 4.57 12.57
C GLU A 2 13.93 3.56 13.13
N ALA A 3 13.89 3.41 14.44
CA ALA A 3 12.93 2.54 15.11
C ALA A 3 12.42 3.22 16.39
N MET A 4 11.16 3.02 16.69
CA MET A 4 10.52 3.46 17.93
C MET A 4 10.07 2.24 18.72
N THR A 5 10.25 2.30 20.04
CA THR A 5 9.73 1.33 21.02
C THR A 5 8.56 1.94 21.78
N GLU A 6 7.66 1.09 22.26
CA GLU A 6 6.47 1.53 23.00
C GLU A 6 6.80 2.34 24.27
N ASP A 7 7.88 1.99 24.97
CA ASP A 7 8.30 2.58 26.25
C ASP A 7 9.44 3.62 26.08
N GLY A 8 9.84 3.90 24.84
CA GLY A 8 10.98 4.79 24.54
C GLY A 8 12.35 4.19 24.87
N SER A 9 12.44 2.90 25.22
CA SER A 9 13.73 2.25 25.47
C SER A 9 14.58 2.18 24.20
N ASP A 10 15.89 2.18 24.36
CA ASP A 10 16.79 1.91 23.24
C ASP A 10 16.51 0.50 22.64
N ILE A 11 16.75 0.37 21.34
CA ILE A 11 16.59 -0.89 20.60
C ILE A 11 17.96 -1.57 20.56
N ALA A 12 18.05 -2.83 20.98
CA ALA A 12 19.29 -3.58 20.86
C ALA A 12 19.53 -4.01 19.40
N VAL A 13 20.77 -3.89 18.94
CA VAL A 13 21.18 -4.21 17.58
C VAL A 13 22.20 -5.34 17.59
N GLU A 14 22.01 -6.32 16.71
CA GLU A 14 23.00 -7.36 16.43
C GLU A 14 23.38 -7.34 14.94
N GLY A 15 24.62 -7.72 14.64
CA GLY A 15 25.13 -7.77 13.27
C GLY A 15 25.70 -6.44 12.75
N CYS A 16 25.84 -5.42 13.60
CA CYS A 16 26.41 -4.11 13.27
C CYS A 16 27.61 -3.74 14.17
N GLU A 17 28.30 -2.64 13.82
CA GLU A 17 29.20 -1.92 14.73
C GLU A 17 28.43 -1.32 15.91
N GLU A 18 27.26 -0.76 15.63
CA GLU A 18 26.29 -0.31 16.61
C GLU A 18 25.70 -1.50 17.36
N THR A 19 25.60 -1.35 18.68
CA THR A 19 24.96 -2.34 19.56
C THR A 19 23.60 -1.86 20.08
N THR A 20 23.28 -0.57 19.89
CA THR A 20 22.04 0.07 20.33
C THR A 20 21.61 1.18 19.38
N LEU A 21 20.29 1.32 19.14
CA LEU A 21 19.66 2.49 18.51
C LEU A 21 18.91 3.28 19.58
N LYS A 22 19.03 4.60 19.56
CA LYS A 22 18.14 5.46 20.34
C LYS A 22 16.73 5.40 19.76
N SER A 23 15.73 5.22 20.62
CA SER A 23 14.33 5.19 20.20
C SER A 23 13.95 6.51 19.53
N ASN A 24 13.31 6.43 18.36
CA ASN A 24 12.89 7.58 17.56
C ASN A 24 14.05 8.52 17.16
N ALA A 25 15.22 7.94 16.88
CA ALA A 25 16.35 8.66 16.31
C ALA A 25 16.86 7.95 15.05
N TRP A 26 17.09 8.72 13.99
CA TRP A 26 17.77 8.21 12.81
C TRP A 26 19.18 7.76 13.16
N THR A 27 19.51 6.52 12.80
CA THR A 27 20.85 5.96 12.98
C THR A 27 21.28 5.27 11.69
N GLU A 28 22.50 5.58 11.24
CA GLU A 28 23.20 4.78 10.24
C GLU A 28 23.75 3.53 10.92
N LEU A 29 23.44 2.35 10.37
CA LEU A 29 23.87 1.07 10.89
C LEU A 29 24.97 0.49 10.00
N HIS A 30 26.15 0.26 10.56
CA HIS A 30 27.30 -0.30 9.85
C HIS A 30 27.29 -1.82 10.02
N ALA A 31 26.62 -2.50 9.10
CA ALA A 31 26.48 -3.96 9.15
C ALA A 31 27.83 -4.68 8.97
N LYS A 32 28.12 -5.64 9.84
CA LYS A 32 29.30 -6.53 9.77
C LYS A 32 29.07 -7.75 8.86
N GLY A 33 27.87 -7.87 8.29
CA GLY A 33 27.45 -8.96 7.43
C GLY A 33 26.12 -8.63 6.75
N THR A 34 25.43 -9.65 6.23
CA THR A 34 24.18 -9.47 5.47
C THR A 34 22.92 -9.41 6.34
N LYS A 35 23.06 -9.60 7.65
CA LYS A 35 21.94 -9.66 8.59
C LYS A 35 22.17 -8.71 9.75
N VAL A 36 21.19 -7.83 9.94
CA VAL A 36 21.05 -6.97 11.11
C VAL A 36 19.77 -7.37 11.84
N ILE A 37 19.83 -7.46 13.17
CA ILE A 37 18.68 -7.84 14.00
C ILE A 37 18.41 -6.70 14.96
N LEU A 38 17.17 -6.21 14.95
CA LEU A 38 16.66 -5.23 15.90
C LEU A 38 15.82 -5.96 16.95
N LYS A 39 16.10 -5.73 18.23
CA LYS A 39 15.40 -6.36 19.35
C LYS A 39 14.76 -5.30 20.25
N GLY A 40 13.45 -5.43 20.44
CA GLY A 40 12.67 -4.56 21.31
C GLY A 40 11.18 -4.68 21.01
N LYS A 41 10.35 -4.04 21.83
CA LYS A 41 8.92 -3.89 21.54
C LYS A 41 8.70 -2.74 20.55
N ILE A 42 9.12 -2.99 19.31
CA ILE A 42 9.15 -1.99 18.23
C ILE A 42 7.71 -1.68 17.78
N THR A 43 7.35 -0.40 17.77
CA THR A 43 6.07 0.13 17.32
C THR A 43 6.17 0.82 15.97
N LYS A 44 7.34 1.38 15.62
CA LYS A 44 7.61 1.92 14.28
C LYS A 44 8.97 1.45 13.80
N LEU A 45 9.05 1.07 12.53
CA LEU A 45 10.31 0.72 11.88
C LEU A 45 10.40 1.39 10.53
N ASN A 46 11.37 2.29 10.38
CA ASN A 46 11.79 2.86 9.11
C ASN A 46 13.16 2.32 8.69
N CYS A 47 13.12 1.47 7.67
CA CYS A 47 14.28 0.95 6.95
C CYS A 47 14.21 1.27 5.45
N GLY A 48 13.49 2.34 5.08
CA GLY A 48 13.40 2.81 3.70
C GLY A 48 14.71 3.39 3.18
N TRP A 49 14.84 3.56 1.86
CA TRP A 49 16.05 4.04 1.18
C TRP A 49 17.31 3.24 1.54
N ASN A 50 17.23 1.92 1.40
CA ASN A 50 18.36 1.03 1.62
C ASN A 50 18.52 0.07 0.44
N TYR A 51 19.45 -0.88 0.58
CA TYR A 51 19.66 -1.96 -0.40
C TYR A 51 19.17 -3.31 0.14
N LEU A 52 18.12 -3.31 0.97
CA LEU A 52 17.60 -4.53 1.59
C LEU A 52 16.96 -5.43 0.55
N VAL A 53 17.32 -6.72 0.60
CA VAL A 53 16.68 -7.77 -0.21
C VAL A 53 15.65 -8.57 0.58
N ALA A 54 15.68 -8.47 1.92
CA ALA A 54 14.73 -9.09 2.82
C ALA A 54 14.55 -8.24 4.09
N VAL A 55 13.33 -8.23 4.61
CA VAL A 55 12.98 -7.66 5.92
C VAL A 55 12.09 -8.69 6.63
N ASN A 56 12.42 -9.01 7.87
CA ASN A 56 11.62 -9.90 8.70
C ASN A 56 11.03 -9.14 9.89
N VAL A 57 9.71 -8.93 9.86
CA VAL A 57 8.94 -8.30 10.95
C VAL A 57 8.05 -9.30 11.70
N GLN A 58 8.23 -10.60 11.46
CA GLN A 58 7.43 -11.63 12.11
C GLN A 58 7.64 -11.59 13.62
N GLY A 59 6.53 -11.62 14.37
CA GLY A 59 6.54 -11.51 15.83
C GLY A 59 6.54 -10.08 16.37
N LEU A 60 6.66 -9.04 15.53
CA LEU A 60 6.51 -7.64 15.94
C LEU A 60 5.02 -7.29 16.10
N THR A 61 4.36 -7.92 17.08
CA THR A 61 2.91 -7.76 17.33
C THR A 61 2.49 -6.36 17.75
N ALA A 62 3.43 -5.54 18.22
CA ALA A 62 3.23 -4.13 18.58
C ALA A 62 3.50 -3.16 17.42
N LEU A 63 3.96 -3.63 16.25
CA LEU A 63 4.31 -2.79 15.11
C LEU A 63 3.05 -2.11 14.56
N GLN A 64 3.07 -0.79 14.56
CA GLN A 64 2.01 0.10 14.07
C GLN A 64 2.37 0.70 12.72
N GLU A 65 3.65 0.89 12.42
CA GLU A 65 4.12 1.53 11.19
C GLU A 65 5.36 0.83 10.65
N LEU A 66 5.33 0.47 9.37
CA LEU A 66 6.48 -0.11 8.67
C LEU A 66 6.76 0.66 7.38
N ASP A 67 7.89 1.35 7.36
CA ASP A 67 8.47 1.98 6.17
C ASP A 67 9.64 1.14 5.66
N CYS A 68 9.45 0.44 4.55
CA CYS A 68 10.49 -0.34 3.88
C CYS A 68 10.61 0.00 2.38
N PHE A 69 10.15 1.19 2.02
CA PHE A 69 10.16 1.74 0.66
C PHE A 69 11.58 1.97 0.11
N PHE A 70 11.73 2.05 -1.22
CA PHE A 70 13.05 2.17 -1.89
C PHE A 70 14.06 1.12 -1.40
N ASN A 71 13.76 -0.15 -1.67
CA ASN A 71 14.63 -1.28 -1.38
C ASN A 71 14.61 -2.27 -2.57
N GLY A 72 15.23 -3.43 -2.41
CA GLY A 72 15.22 -4.54 -3.36
C GLY A 72 14.37 -5.72 -2.93
N LEU A 73 13.34 -5.52 -2.10
CA LEU A 73 12.55 -6.62 -1.53
C LEU A 73 11.78 -7.36 -2.62
N THR A 74 11.94 -8.69 -2.66
CA THR A 74 11.15 -9.57 -3.54
C THR A 74 9.97 -10.21 -2.82
N GLU A 75 10.03 -10.27 -1.50
CA GLU A 75 8.97 -10.76 -0.62
C GLU A 75 8.84 -9.88 0.62
N LEU A 76 7.62 -9.79 1.15
CA LEU A 76 7.34 -9.11 2.41
C LEU A 76 6.21 -9.83 3.13
N ASN A 77 6.52 -10.36 4.31
CA ASN A 77 5.52 -11.00 5.17
C ASN A 77 5.26 -10.14 6.41
N VAL A 78 4.05 -9.56 6.45
CA VAL A 78 3.54 -8.76 7.58
C VAL A 78 2.44 -9.48 8.36
N GLN A 79 2.17 -10.74 8.06
CA GLN A 79 1.17 -11.52 8.78
C GLN A 79 1.55 -11.62 10.26
N GLY A 80 0.56 -11.46 11.14
CA GLY A 80 0.78 -11.39 12.60
C GLY A 80 1.13 -10.01 13.14
N CYS A 81 1.39 -9.01 12.31
CA CYS A 81 1.52 -7.60 12.74
C CYS A 81 0.13 -6.97 12.91
N THR A 82 -0.69 -7.50 13.82
CA THR A 82 -2.12 -7.14 13.95
C THR A 82 -2.38 -5.70 14.40
N ALA A 83 -1.37 -5.04 14.98
CA ALA A 83 -1.41 -3.63 15.35
C ALA A 83 -1.04 -2.68 14.20
N LEU A 84 -0.66 -3.20 13.01
CA LEU A 84 -0.16 -2.40 11.90
C LEU A 84 -1.26 -1.46 11.37
N GLN A 85 -0.95 -0.17 11.32
CA GLN A 85 -1.82 0.92 10.87
C GLN A 85 -1.33 1.52 9.55
N GLY A 86 -0.01 1.60 9.33
CA GLY A 86 0.60 2.09 8.10
C GLY A 86 1.61 1.10 7.53
N LEU A 87 1.50 0.80 6.24
CA LEU A 87 2.47 -0.01 5.50
C LEU A 87 2.93 0.72 4.22
N TYR A 88 4.21 1.04 4.17
CA TYR A 88 4.85 1.74 3.06
C TYR A 88 5.96 0.87 2.47
N CYS A 89 5.63 0.12 1.42
CA CYS A 89 6.53 -0.84 0.76
C CYS A 89 6.71 -0.55 -0.75
N TYR A 90 6.41 0.68 -1.16
CA TYR A 90 6.55 1.15 -2.54
C TYR A 90 8.02 1.23 -3.02
N TYR A 91 8.25 1.23 -4.33
CA TYR A 91 9.60 1.10 -4.94
C TYR A 91 10.38 -0.13 -4.42
N ASN A 92 9.78 -1.30 -4.62
CA ASN A 92 10.41 -2.60 -4.36
C ASN A 92 10.22 -3.53 -5.58
N LYS A 93 10.45 -4.83 -5.41
CA LYS A 93 10.30 -5.86 -6.45
C LYS A 93 9.30 -6.94 -6.03
N LEU A 94 8.31 -6.58 -5.21
CA LEU A 94 7.30 -7.52 -4.72
C LEU A 94 6.42 -8.01 -5.88
N THR A 95 6.19 -9.32 -5.96
CA THR A 95 5.32 -9.93 -6.97
C THR A 95 3.93 -10.29 -6.44
N ALA A 96 3.80 -10.40 -5.12
CA ALA A 96 2.53 -10.56 -4.40
C ALA A 96 2.63 -9.91 -3.02
N LEU A 97 1.49 -9.44 -2.50
CA LEU A 97 1.39 -8.89 -1.15
C LEU A 97 0.10 -9.37 -0.50
N ASN A 98 0.23 -9.95 0.70
CA ASN A 98 -0.90 -10.40 1.50
C ASN A 98 -0.95 -9.64 2.83
N VAL A 99 -1.95 -8.78 2.96
CA VAL A 99 -2.27 -8.04 4.20
C VAL A 99 -3.63 -8.43 4.76
N GLN A 100 -4.20 -9.56 4.31
CA GLN A 100 -5.49 -10.05 4.76
C GLN A 100 -5.59 -10.07 6.29
N GLY A 101 -6.71 -9.59 6.82
CA GLY A 101 -7.03 -9.63 8.24
C GLY A 101 -6.27 -8.63 9.11
N LEU A 102 -5.46 -7.74 8.54
CA LEU A 102 -4.86 -6.61 9.26
C LEU A 102 -5.93 -5.54 9.53
N THR A 103 -6.82 -5.84 10.47
CA THR A 103 -8.01 -5.04 10.79
C THR A 103 -7.70 -3.63 11.29
N SER A 104 -6.48 -3.36 11.75
CA SER A 104 -6.01 -2.03 12.17
C SER A 104 -5.40 -1.20 11.04
N LEU A 105 -5.17 -1.80 9.86
CA LEU A 105 -4.47 -1.15 8.75
C LEU A 105 -5.32 -0.02 8.19
N GLN A 106 -4.78 1.20 8.18
CA GLN A 106 -5.44 2.42 7.73
C GLN A 106 -4.86 2.95 6.42
N GLY A 107 -3.55 2.81 6.20
CA GLY A 107 -2.88 3.19 4.96
C GLY A 107 -2.02 2.06 4.39
N LEU A 108 -2.18 1.78 3.10
CA LEU A 108 -1.37 0.83 2.35
C LEU A 108 -0.81 1.48 1.08
N TYR A 109 0.51 1.57 1.02
CA TYR A 109 1.25 2.16 -0.09
C TYR A 109 2.25 1.15 -0.65
N CYS A 110 1.88 0.49 -1.75
CA CYS A 110 2.65 -0.57 -2.41
C CYS A 110 2.89 -0.31 -3.91
N TYR A 111 2.78 0.95 -4.33
CA TYR A 111 3.00 1.37 -5.71
C TYR A 111 4.46 1.17 -6.19
N HIS A 112 4.69 1.15 -7.50
CA HIS A 112 5.99 0.83 -8.11
C HIS A 112 6.57 -0.50 -7.59
N ASN A 113 5.80 -1.57 -7.79
CA ASN A 113 6.22 -2.96 -7.55
C ASN A 113 5.91 -3.80 -8.80
N GLN A 114 5.90 -5.13 -8.67
CA GLN A 114 5.57 -6.06 -9.74
C GLN A 114 4.37 -6.93 -9.33
N LEU A 115 3.46 -6.38 -8.50
CA LEU A 115 2.37 -7.13 -7.91
C LEU A 115 1.43 -7.64 -8.99
N THR A 116 1.25 -8.95 -9.04
CA THR A 116 0.21 -9.63 -9.82
C THR A 116 -0.99 -10.02 -8.94
N ALA A 117 -0.79 -10.05 -7.62
CA ALA A 117 -1.82 -10.33 -6.63
C ALA A 117 -1.66 -9.44 -5.38
N LEU A 118 -2.77 -8.84 -4.95
CA LEU A 118 -2.88 -8.07 -3.72
C LEU A 118 -4.12 -8.54 -2.96
N ASN A 119 -3.91 -9.12 -1.76
CA ASN A 119 -5.01 -9.57 -0.92
C ASN A 119 -5.14 -8.67 0.32
N MET A 120 -6.27 -7.97 0.41
CA MET A 120 -6.61 -7.04 1.49
C MET A 120 -7.91 -7.41 2.22
N GLN A 121 -8.40 -8.64 2.05
CA GLN A 121 -9.67 -9.04 2.63
C GLN A 121 -9.66 -8.87 4.16
N GLY A 122 -10.69 -8.23 4.71
CA GLY A 122 -10.80 -8.00 6.16
C GLY A 122 -10.00 -6.82 6.70
N CYS A 123 -9.34 -6.01 5.86
CA CYS A 123 -8.75 -4.73 6.26
C CYS A 123 -9.83 -3.64 6.41
N THR A 124 -10.78 -3.82 7.32
CA THR A 124 -11.98 -2.98 7.44
C THR A 124 -11.69 -1.52 7.83
N ALA A 125 -10.52 -1.25 8.42
CA ALA A 125 -10.08 0.10 8.77
C ALA A 125 -9.31 0.81 7.64
N LEU A 126 -9.06 0.15 6.49
CA LEU A 126 -8.25 0.73 5.41
C LEU A 126 -8.98 1.93 4.82
N LYS A 127 -8.31 3.08 4.82
CA LYS A 127 -8.80 4.37 4.30
C LYS A 127 -8.10 4.73 3.00
N GLU A 128 -6.80 4.48 2.92
CA GLU A 128 -5.93 4.91 1.83
C GLU A 128 -5.26 3.70 1.19
N LEU A 129 -5.42 3.57 -0.13
CA LEU A 129 -4.82 2.51 -0.94
C LEU A 129 -4.07 3.11 -2.13
N GLY A 130 -2.74 3.05 -2.09
CA GLY A 130 -1.87 3.34 -3.23
C GLY A 130 -1.25 2.07 -3.78
N CYS A 131 -1.77 1.56 -4.89
CA CYS A 131 -1.29 0.34 -5.56
C CYS A 131 -1.02 0.56 -7.06
N SER A 132 -0.80 1.80 -7.48
CA SER A 132 -0.44 2.14 -8.86
C SER A 132 0.89 1.50 -9.28
N ASP A 133 1.18 1.51 -10.57
CA ASP A 133 2.47 1.02 -11.11
C ASP A 133 2.79 -0.41 -10.68
N ASN A 134 1.87 -1.31 -11.02
CA ASN A 134 1.94 -2.74 -10.74
C ASN A 134 1.40 -3.54 -11.95
N GLN A 135 1.18 -4.84 -11.77
CA GLN A 135 0.71 -5.76 -12.81
C GLN A 135 -0.61 -6.41 -12.41
N LEU A 136 -1.44 -5.70 -11.63
CA LEU A 136 -2.71 -6.23 -11.12
C LEU A 136 -3.71 -6.39 -12.26
N THR A 137 -4.29 -7.58 -12.37
CA THR A 137 -5.38 -7.89 -13.31
C THR A 137 -6.75 -7.90 -12.63
N ALA A 138 -6.78 -7.85 -11.29
CA ALA A 138 -7.96 -7.69 -10.46
C ALA A 138 -7.61 -6.90 -9.19
N LEU A 139 -8.56 -6.13 -8.68
CA LEU A 139 -8.42 -5.38 -7.43
C LEU A 139 -9.72 -5.46 -6.63
N ASN A 140 -9.77 -6.38 -5.66
CA ASN A 140 -10.96 -6.57 -4.85
C ASN A 140 -10.94 -5.64 -3.62
N VAL A 141 -11.85 -4.67 -3.61
CA VAL A 141 -12.06 -3.73 -2.50
C VAL A 141 -13.32 -4.03 -1.69
N GLN A 142 -14.00 -5.14 -1.97
CA GLN A 142 -15.23 -5.52 -1.26
C GLN A 142 -14.96 -5.71 0.23
N GLY A 143 -15.79 -5.07 1.07
CA GLY A 143 -15.66 -5.15 2.53
C GLY A 143 -14.64 -4.19 3.14
N LEU A 144 -13.95 -3.38 2.34
CA LEU A 144 -13.10 -2.29 2.83
C LEU A 144 -13.97 -1.07 3.20
N THR A 145 -14.76 -1.22 4.27
CA THR A 145 -15.83 -0.28 4.63
C THR A 145 -15.37 1.14 4.95
N SER A 146 -14.08 1.35 5.25
CA SER A 146 -13.49 2.66 5.57
C SER A 146 -12.74 3.32 4.41
N LEU A 147 -12.66 2.66 3.23
CA LEU A 147 -11.85 3.10 2.09
C LEU A 147 -12.34 4.43 1.51
N LYS A 148 -11.47 5.42 1.39
CA LYS A 148 -11.77 6.75 0.86
C LYS A 148 -10.91 7.11 -0.35
N ASP A 149 -9.68 6.62 -0.39
CA ASP A 149 -8.72 6.96 -1.42
C ASP A 149 -8.17 5.71 -2.10
N VAL A 150 -8.27 5.68 -3.43
CA VAL A 150 -7.77 4.57 -4.26
C VAL A 150 -6.96 5.11 -5.43
N TYR A 151 -5.67 4.79 -5.46
CA TYR A 151 -4.79 5.06 -6.58
C TYR A 151 -4.36 3.73 -7.21
N CYS A 152 -4.98 3.38 -8.34
CA CYS A 152 -4.75 2.09 -9.01
C CYS A 152 -4.36 2.20 -10.48
N TYR A 153 -4.09 3.41 -10.98
CA TYR A 153 -3.56 3.64 -12.32
C TYR A 153 -2.28 2.84 -12.59
N SER A 154 -1.91 2.68 -13.85
CA SER A 154 -0.74 1.91 -14.28
C SER A 154 -0.75 0.47 -13.79
N ASN A 155 -1.86 -0.22 -14.04
CA ASN A 155 -2.04 -1.65 -13.81
C ASN A 155 -2.55 -2.33 -15.11
N GLN A 156 -3.19 -3.50 -15.00
CA GLN A 156 -3.76 -4.27 -16.12
C GLN A 156 -5.25 -4.61 -15.87
N LEU A 157 -5.98 -3.71 -15.22
CA LEU A 157 -7.39 -3.88 -14.87
C LEU A 157 -8.26 -3.75 -16.12
N ASN A 158 -8.68 -4.88 -16.69
CA ASN A 158 -9.61 -4.90 -17.82
C ASN A 158 -11.02 -4.41 -17.41
N ALA A 159 -11.94 -4.32 -18.37
CA ALA A 159 -13.30 -3.85 -18.12
C ALA A 159 -14.03 -4.63 -17.01
N GLN A 160 -13.91 -5.97 -16.98
CA GLN A 160 -14.53 -6.81 -15.95
C GLN A 160 -13.95 -6.53 -14.56
N ALA A 161 -12.62 -6.47 -14.45
CA ALA A 161 -11.94 -6.17 -13.19
C ALA A 161 -12.28 -4.77 -12.67
N MET A 162 -12.39 -3.80 -13.58
CA MET A 162 -12.80 -2.43 -13.25
C MET A 162 -14.27 -2.38 -12.80
N THR A 163 -15.17 -3.16 -13.43
CA THR A 163 -16.55 -3.33 -12.98
C THR A 163 -16.61 -3.84 -11.54
N GLU A 164 -15.84 -4.88 -11.21
CA GLU A 164 -15.77 -5.45 -9.87
C GLU A 164 -15.21 -4.48 -8.83
N LEU A 165 -14.12 -3.77 -9.17
CA LEU A 165 -13.54 -2.72 -8.34
C LEU A 165 -14.59 -1.66 -7.99
N LEU A 166 -15.22 -1.08 -9.02
CA LEU A 166 -16.20 0.00 -8.87
C LEU A 166 -17.45 -0.48 -8.10
N GLN A 167 -17.91 -1.72 -8.32
CA GLN A 167 -19.01 -2.30 -7.52
C GLN A 167 -18.64 -2.49 -6.06
N GLY A 168 -17.38 -2.83 -5.76
CA GLY A 168 -16.87 -3.02 -4.41
C GLY A 168 -16.74 -1.73 -3.58
N LEU A 169 -16.70 -0.55 -4.23
CA LEU A 169 -16.55 0.72 -3.52
C LEU A 169 -17.71 0.98 -2.53
N PRO A 170 -17.41 1.34 -1.26
CA PRO A 170 -18.43 1.60 -0.25
C PRO A 170 -19.19 2.90 -0.50
N ALA A 171 -20.40 3.03 0.06
CA ALA A 171 -21.10 4.31 0.08
C ALA A 171 -20.38 5.33 0.98
N ARG A 172 -20.36 6.59 0.55
CA ARG A 172 -19.70 7.71 1.24
C ARG A 172 -20.66 8.85 1.46
N GLU A 173 -20.41 9.66 2.47
CA GLU A 173 -21.05 10.97 2.62
C GLU A 173 -20.36 11.98 1.70
N ALA A 174 -21.06 13.02 1.25
CA ALA A 174 -20.45 14.05 0.40
C ALA A 174 -19.26 14.76 1.07
N SER A 175 -19.23 14.81 2.41
CA SER A 175 -18.12 15.36 3.19
C SER A 175 -16.92 14.43 3.33
N ASP A 176 -17.03 13.17 2.89
CA ASP A 176 -15.91 12.22 2.99
C ASP A 176 -14.82 12.49 1.94
N ASP A 177 -15.13 13.24 0.88
CA ASP A 177 -14.24 13.56 -0.24
C ASP A 177 -13.56 12.32 -0.84
N ALA A 178 -14.35 11.25 -1.04
CA ALA A 178 -13.81 9.97 -1.50
C ALA A 178 -13.38 10.04 -2.97
N ASN A 179 -12.17 9.58 -3.24
CA ASN A 179 -11.51 9.72 -4.53
C ASN A 179 -10.90 8.42 -5.04
N ALA A 180 -11.05 8.16 -6.34
CA ALA A 180 -10.37 7.07 -7.01
C ALA A 180 -9.71 7.52 -8.31
N VAL A 181 -8.39 7.44 -8.40
CA VAL A 181 -7.63 7.66 -9.63
C VAL A 181 -7.43 6.33 -10.33
N LEU A 182 -8.19 6.14 -11.42
CA LEU A 182 -8.37 4.83 -12.06
C LEU A 182 -7.34 4.55 -13.15
N TYR A 183 -6.89 5.58 -13.86
CA TYR A 183 -5.89 5.45 -14.92
C TYR A 183 -5.11 6.75 -15.15
N THR A 184 -3.99 6.65 -15.88
CA THR A 184 -3.18 7.79 -16.31
C THR A 184 -3.03 7.87 -17.84
N GLU A 185 -2.81 9.08 -18.32
CA GLU A 185 -2.42 9.42 -19.70
C GLU A 185 -1.01 10.02 -19.78
N GLU A 186 -0.31 10.09 -18.66
CA GLU A 186 1.09 10.49 -18.60
C GLU A 186 1.97 9.52 -19.40
N LYS A 187 2.99 10.05 -20.07
CA LYS A 187 3.81 9.29 -21.02
C LYS A 187 4.87 8.40 -20.36
N ASP A 188 5.28 8.74 -19.14
CA ASP A 188 6.32 8.02 -18.42
C ASP A 188 5.81 6.73 -17.75
N TYR A 189 4.49 6.52 -17.81
CA TYR A 189 3.80 5.41 -17.19
C TYR A 189 3.29 4.42 -18.24
N THR A 190 3.33 3.13 -17.91
CA THR A 190 2.65 2.11 -18.70
C THR A 190 1.25 1.90 -18.13
N GLU A 191 0.23 2.30 -18.88
CA GLU A 191 -1.17 2.17 -18.47
C GLU A 191 -1.88 1.04 -19.25
N GLY A 192 -2.26 -0.02 -18.54
CA GLY A 192 -3.02 -1.15 -19.07
C GLY A 192 -4.46 -1.23 -18.55
N ASN A 193 -4.89 -0.34 -17.66
CA ASN A 193 -6.27 -0.30 -17.19
C ASN A 193 -7.24 0.13 -18.30
N CYS A 194 -8.49 -0.33 -18.18
CA CYS A 194 -9.58 0.12 -19.03
C CYS A 194 -9.81 1.65 -18.86
N LYS A 195 -10.04 2.33 -19.99
CA LYS A 195 -10.23 3.79 -20.04
C LYS A 195 -11.62 4.21 -20.55
N ASP A 196 -12.39 3.28 -21.12
CA ASP A 196 -13.73 3.56 -21.63
C ASP A 196 -14.78 3.04 -20.64
N TYR A 197 -15.42 3.98 -19.92
CA TYR A 197 -16.44 3.67 -18.92
C TYR A 197 -17.87 3.75 -19.48
N ASN A 198 -18.02 3.88 -20.80
CA ASN A 198 -19.33 3.86 -21.46
C ASN A 198 -19.72 2.47 -21.98
N THR A 199 -18.76 1.55 -22.08
CA THR A 199 -18.97 0.17 -22.54
C THR A 199 -17.93 -0.76 -21.89
N PRO A 200 -18.27 -2.01 -21.56
CA PRO A 200 -19.59 -2.63 -21.66
C PRO A 200 -20.62 -2.04 -20.67
N GLU A 201 -21.91 -2.35 -20.88
CA GLU A 201 -23.04 -1.74 -20.15
C GLU A 201 -22.97 -1.97 -18.63
N ASP A 202 -22.40 -3.08 -18.19
CA ASP A 202 -22.16 -3.41 -16.79
C ASP A 202 -21.05 -2.54 -16.16
N LEU A 203 -19.97 -2.27 -16.89
CA LEU A 203 -18.95 -1.30 -16.47
C LEU A 203 -19.55 0.09 -16.32
N LYS A 204 -20.34 0.52 -17.31
CA LYS A 204 -21.05 1.79 -17.26
C LYS A 204 -21.94 1.90 -16.02
N LYS A 205 -22.73 0.86 -15.73
CA LYS A 205 -23.58 0.82 -14.53
C LYS A 205 -22.78 0.87 -13.23
N ALA A 206 -21.64 0.17 -13.17
CA ALA A 206 -20.77 0.18 -12.01
C ALA A 206 -20.16 1.57 -11.77
N PHE A 207 -19.72 2.22 -12.84
CA PHE A 207 -19.19 3.58 -12.83
C PHE A 207 -20.23 4.61 -12.35
N ASP A 208 -21.41 4.62 -12.96
CA ASP A 208 -22.52 5.49 -12.53
C ASP A 208 -22.93 5.20 -11.08
N GLY A 209 -22.86 3.93 -10.66
CA GLY A 209 -23.17 3.49 -9.30
C GLY A 209 -22.12 3.93 -8.27
N ALA A 210 -20.83 3.98 -8.62
CA ALA A 210 -19.78 4.52 -7.77
C ALA A 210 -19.95 6.03 -7.55
N LYS A 211 -20.26 6.81 -8.61
CA LYS A 211 -20.58 8.24 -8.48
C LYS A 211 -21.79 8.51 -7.58
N LYS A 212 -22.86 7.71 -7.70
CA LYS A 212 -24.03 7.80 -6.80
C LYS A 212 -23.71 7.46 -5.34
N ARG A 213 -22.61 6.76 -5.10
CA ARG A 213 -22.06 6.47 -3.77
C ARG A 213 -21.09 7.55 -3.28
N ASN A 214 -21.09 8.73 -3.92
CA ASN A 214 -20.26 9.90 -3.63
C ASN A 214 -18.76 9.64 -3.80
N TRP A 215 -18.38 8.88 -4.83
CA TRP A 215 -17.00 8.79 -5.28
C TRP A 215 -16.75 9.76 -6.43
N THR A 216 -15.71 10.57 -6.28
CA THR A 216 -15.05 11.25 -7.40
C THR A 216 -14.17 10.24 -8.11
N LEU A 217 -14.34 10.10 -9.42
CA LEU A 217 -13.59 9.13 -10.23
C LEU A 217 -12.73 9.91 -11.20
N GLN A 218 -11.42 9.73 -11.11
CA GLN A 218 -10.46 10.59 -11.77
C GLN A 218 -9.48 9.79 -12.65
N LYS A 219 -8.82 10.53 -13.53
CA LYS A 219 -7.60 10.13 -14.21
C LYS A 219 -6.52 11.19 -14.00
N PHE A 220 -5.27 10.81 -14.21
CA PHE A 220 -4.23 11.78 -14.54
C PHE A 220 -4.23 12.05 -16.06
N ASN A 221 -4.26 13.33 -16.44
CA ASN A 221 -4.10 13.72 -17.85
C ASN A 221 -2.61 13.62 -18.29
N ALA A 222 -2.32 13.91 -19.56
CA ALA A 222 -0.95 13.86 -20.08
C ALA A 222 0.05 14.85 -19.42
N SER A 223 -0.46 15.82 -18.66
CA SER A 223 0.32 16.79 -17.88
C SER A 223 0.46 16.41 -16.40
N GLY A 224 -0.17 15.31 -15.96
CA GLY A 224 -0.18 14.86 -14.58
C GLY A 224 -1.24 15.55 -13.70
N ASP A 225 -2.19 16.30 -14.29
CA ASP A 225 -3.27 16.90 -13.51
C ASP A 225 -4.40 15.89 -13.28
N ASP A 226 -5.00 15.93 -12.08
CA ASP A 226 -6.22 15.19 -11.74
C ASP A 226 -7.43 15.73 -12.50
N ILE A 227 -8.10 14.87 -13.27
CA ILE A 227 -9.30 15.18 -14.05
C ILE A 227 -10.42 14.21 -13.68
N ASP A 228 -11.57 14.73 -13.24
CA ASP A 228 -12.82 13.95 -13.09
C ASP A 228 -13.32 13.47 -14.46
N ILE A 229 -13.72 12.20 -14.56
CA ILE A 229 -14.06 11.49 -15.82
C ILE A 229 -15.50 10.99 -15.84
#